data_AF-J3MVQ5-F1
#
_entry.id   AF-J3MVQ5-F1
#
_cell.length_a   1.000
_cell.length_b   1.000
_cell.length_c   1.000
_cell.angle_alpha   90.00
_cell.angle_beta   90.00
_cell.angle_gamma   90.00
#
_symmetry.space_group_name_H-M   'P 1'
#
loop_
_entity.id
_entity.type
_entity.pdbx_description
1 polymer ?
#
loop_
_entity_poly.entity_id
_entity_poly.type
_entity_poly.pdbx_seq_one_letter_code
_entity_poly.pdbx_strand_id
1 'polypeptide(L)'
;MVLLQSSLSFSSRNQWRGAGDDVQRYRRRWQPKRLIRDRSHGPCTCEHIFDSRSTPTRSAWAVAAYGGVPILINACRPGSGSTVLQALAVAALKNVASIEDVRSALVEEGGLPVLVDLLASGSSDTQKSAALCIWSLASLGDHETQYQIVQAGALLPLLQALHTASGLDLHDAVLRAIHALAVVPAAARTLCASPLFFAQLTDLMCCGGSILLQQMAADMVAELAPGVSDDTKRCMAPCICMLVKMMETAKPATVQESAGRALLALMTLKSNRKELVRDEKSMTRLLHMLDPRNEEIDKKYPVSVVLALAMGGGNGTRRRLADAGVCQHLQNLAEAEVPGAKKALQRISGNRLKSLLSRGWTN
;
A
#
# COMPACT_ATOMS: atom_id res chain seq x y z
N MET A 1 9.92 -51.28 3.90
CA MET A 1 8.76 -51.68 3.07
C MET A 1 7.63 -51.98 4.05
N VAL A 2 6.58 -51.13 4.15
CA VAL A 2 5.31 -51.30 3.38
C VAL A 2 4.63 -52.59 3.89
N LEU A 3 3.49 -52.64 4.60
CA LEU A 3 2.27 -51.81 4.69
C LEU A 3 1.41 -52.20 5.92
N LEU A 4 0.54 -51.25 6.32
CA LEU A 4 -0.86 -51.40 6.76
C LEU A 4 -1.23 -52.39 7.88
N GLN A 5 -1.57 -51.84 9.05
CA GLN A 5 -2.92 -51.83 9.66
C GLN A 5 -2.78 -51.62 11.17
N SER A 6 -3.14 -50.43 11.65
CA SER A 6 -3.49 -50.23 13.06
C SER A 6 -4.59 -49.19 13.12
N SER A 7 -5.80 -49.72 13.22
CA SER A 7 -7.00 -49.14 13.77
C SER A 7 -6.73 -48.16 14.91
N LEU A 8 -6.91 -46.87 14.62
CA LEU A 8 -7.29 -45.86 15.61
C LEU A 8 -8.71 -45.42 15.28
N SER A 9 -9.65 -46.10 15.92
CA SER A 9 -11.02 -45.65 16.12
C SER A 9 -11.00 -44.37 16.96
N PHE A 10 -10.73 -43.22 16.34
CA PHE A 10 -10.90 -41.93 17.00
C PHE A 10 -12.37 -41.50 16.88
N SER A 11 -13.09 -41.72 17.98
CA SER A 11 -14.50 -41.42 18.16
C SER A 11 -14.79 -39.93 17.97
N SER A 12 -15.29 -39.55 16.78
CA SER A 12 -15.77 -38.19 16.46
C SER A 12 -17.07 -37.78 17.17
N ARG A 13 -17.41 -38.37 18.32
CA ARG A 13 -18.64 -38.04 19.07
C ARG A 13 -18.44 -37.31 20.40
N ASN A 14 -17.20 -37.19 20.90
CA ASN A 14 -16.97 -36.63 22.24
C ASN A 14 -16.19 -35.31 22.29
N GLN A 15 -15.77 -34.72 21.16
CA GLN A 15 -15.04 -33.45 21.17
C GLN A 15 -15.94 -32.19 21.19
N TRP A 16 -17.27 -32.36 21.20
CA TRP A 16 -18.24 -31.25 21.19
C TRP A 16 -19.17 -31.21 22.42
N ARG A 17 -18.81 -31.84 23.54
CA ARG A 17 -19.55 -31.65 24.82
C ARG A 17 -19.18 -30.37 25.56
N GLY A 18 -18.11 -29.67 25.15
CA GLY A 18 -17.73 -28.36 25.70
C GLY A 18 -18.15 -27.14 24.85
N ALA A 19 -18.46 -27.33 23.57
CA ALA A 19 -18.83 -26.24 22.66
C ALA A 19 -20.23 -25.66 22.91
N GLY A 20 -21.06 -26.33 23.72
CA GLY A 20 -22.34 -25.78 24.15
C GLY A 20 -22.16 -24.48 24.93
N ASP A 21 -21.13 -24.39 25.76
CA ASP A 21 -20.85 -23.20 26.56
C ASP A 21 -20.24 -22.08 25.71
N ASP A 22 -19.37 -22.40 24.75
CA ASP A 22 -18.80 -21.41 23.84
C ASP A 22 -19.85 -20.86 22.87
N VAL A 23 -20.75 -21.68 22.34
CA VAL A 23 -21.88 -21.23 21.51
C VAL A 23 -22.88 -20.41 22.33
N GLN A 24 -23.10 -20.73 23.61
CA GLN A 24 -23.94 -19.94 24.50
C GLN A 24 -23.27 -18.62 24.90
N ARG A 25 -21.94 -18.60 25.07
CA ARG A 25 -21.13 -17.40 25.31
C ARG A 25 -21.11 -16.50 24.08
N TYR A 26 -20.96 -17.09 22.89
CA TYR A 26 -21.11 -16.42 21.60
C TYR A 26 -22.51 -15.83 21.43
N ARG A 27 -23.58 -16.63 21.64
CA ARG A 27 -24.97 -16.15 21.63
C ARG A 27 -25.23 -15.01 22.60
N ARG A 28 -24.64 -15.04 23.80
CA ARG A 28 -24.79 -13.98 24.81
C ARG A 28 -24.00 -12.71 24.44
N ARG A 29 -22.80 -12.85 23.86
CA ARG A 29 -21.96 -11.73 23.39
C ARG A 29 -22.55 -11.05 22.15
N TRP A 30 -23.18 -11.82 21.27
CA TRP A 30 -23.77 -11.38 20.01
C TRP A 30 -25.29 -11.18 20.06
N GLN A 31 -25.90 -11.09 21.25
CA GLN A 31 -27.27 -10.55 21.34
C GLN A 31 -27.26 -9.07 20.97
N PRO A 32 -28.01 -8.65 19.94
CA PRO A 32 -28.00 -7.26 19.52
C PRO A 32 -28.82 -6.42 20.50
N LYS A 33 -28.18 -5.87 21.54
CA LYS A 33 -28.81 -4.91 22.47
C LYS A 33 -29.23 -3.59 21.81
N ARG A 34 -28.96 -3.39 20.51
CA ARG A 34 -29.39 -2.21 19.73
C ARG A 34 -30.34 -2.51 18.57
N LEU A 35 -30.90 -3.72 18.45
CA LEU A 35 -31.88 -4.03 17.39
C LEU A 35 -33.33 -4.10 17.88
N ILE A 36 -33.63 -3.55 19.08
CA ILE A 36 -35.01 -3.47 19.59
C ILE A 36 -35.36 -2.01 19.84
N ARG A 37 -35.46 -1.22 18.76
CA ARG A 37 -36.25 0.01 18.79
C ARG A 37 -36.89 0.41 17.47
N ASP A 38 -36.77 -0.40 16.42
CA ASP A 38 -37.61 -0.25 15.23
C ASP A 38 -38.76 -1.26 15.30
N ARG A 39 -39.91 -0.79 15.78
CA ARG A 39 -41.09 -1.58 16.16
C ARG A 39 -41.98 -1.96 14.97
N SER A 40 -41.39 -2.13 13.79
CA SER A 40 -42.16 -2.28 12.55
C SER A 40 -41.96 -3.63 11.83
N HIS A 41 -40.90 -4.40 12.10
CA HIS A 41 -40.65 -5.67 11.39
C HIS A 41 -40.41 -6.82 12.37
N GLY A 42 -41.14 -7.93 12.17
CA GLY A 42 -41.11 -9.13 13.00
C GLY A 42 -39.79 -9.89 12.97
N PRO A 43 -39.67 -11.01 13.71
CA PRO A 43 -38.43 -11.78 13.82
C PRO A 43 -37.97 -12.26 12.44
N CYS A 44 -36.79 -11.83 11.99
CA CYS A 44 -36.23 -12.20 10.70
C CYS A 44 -35.98 -13.72 10.67
N THR A 45 -36.80 -14.46 9.93
CA THR A 45 -36.62 -15.88 9.64
C THR A 45 -35.56 -16.08 8.55
N CYS A 46 -34.96 -17.28 8.51
CA CYS A 46 -33.85 -17.64 7.62
C CYS A 46 -34.11 -17.41 6.11
N GLU A 47 -35.37 -17.25 5.69
CA GLU A 47 -35.74 -17.01 4.29
C GLU A 47 -35.35 -15.61 3.79
N HIS A 48 -35.20 -14.61 4.68
CA HIS A 48 -34.75 -13.27 4.29
C HIS A 48 -33.23 -13.13 4.13
N ILE A 49 -32.46 -14.15 4.51
CA ILE A 49 -30.98 -14.15 4.49
C ILE A 49 -30.42 -14.48 3.10
N PHE A 50 -31.17 -15.22 2.29
CA PHE A 50 -30.78 -15.69 0.96
C PHE A 50 -31.58 -15.06 -0.18
N ASP A 51 -32.31 -13.96 0.07
CA ASP A 51 -32.92 -13.19 -1.02
C ASP A 51 -31.81 -12.63 -1.92
N SER A 52 -31.93 -12.88 -3.23
CA SER A 52 -31.07 -12.46 -4.34
C SER A 52 -30.73 -10.95 -4.41
N ARG A 53 -31.31 -10.15 -3.51
CA ARG A 53 -31.05 -8.71 -3.32
C ARG A 53 -30.17 -8.39 -2.10
N SER A 54 -29.68 -9.40 -1.37
CA SER A 54 -28.84 -9.19 -0.18
C SER A 54 -27.50 -8.57 -0.57
N THR A 55 -27.26 -7.33 -0.12
CA THR A 55 -25.95 -6.70 -0.25
C THR A 55 -24.88 -7.57 0.43
N PRO A 56 -23.63 -7.60 -0.06
CA PRO A 56 -22.57 -8.44 0.51
C PRO A 56 -22.37 -8.22 2.02
N THR A 57 -22.71 -7.03 2.51
CA THR A 57 -22.70 -6.64 3.92
C THR A 57 -23.75 -7.38 4.76
N ARG A 58 -24.95 -7.66 4.22
CA ARG A 58 -26.02 -8.40 4.93
C ARG A 58 -25.69 -9.89 5.06
N SER A 59 -25.18 -10.50 4.00
CA SER A 59 -24.73 -11.91 4.02
C SER A 59 -23.53 -12.08 4.95
N ALA A 60 -22.61 -11.12 4.98
CA ALA A 60 -21.49 -11.12 5.92
C ALA A 60 -21.94 -11.08 7.39
N TRP A 61 -22.95 -10.26 7.70
CA TRP A 61 -23.51 -10.18 9.05
C TRP A 61 -24.21 -11.46 9.48
N ALA A 62 -24.92 -12.13 8.55
CA ALA A 62 -25.53 -13.42 8.82
C ALA A 62 -24.46 -14.49 9.15
N VAL A 63 -23.42 -14.62 8.34
CA VAL A 63 -22.34 -15.61 8.58
C VAL A 63 -21.70 -15.41 9.96
N ALA A 64 -21.46 -14.16 10.37
CA ALA A 64 -20.95 -13.84 11.70
C ALA A 64 -21.94 -14.19 12.83
N ALA A 65 -23.20 -13.78 12.69
CA ALA A 65 -24.24 -13.98 13.70
C ALA A 65 -24.52 -15.46 14.02
N TYR A 66 -24.29 -16.37 13.06
CA TYR A 66 -24.45 -17.81 13.24
C TYR A 66 -23.16 -18.56 13.63
N GLY A 67 -22.09 -17.85 14.02
CA GLY A 67 -20.85 -18.49 14.46
C GLY A 67 -20.02 -19.07 13.31
N GLY A 68 -20.11 -18.48 12.11
CA GLY A 68 -19.36 -18.94 10.94
C GLY A 68 -17.86 -18.63 11.01
N VAL A 69 -17.41 -17.69 11.84
CA VAL A 69 -16.00 -17.25 11.90
C VAL A 69 -15.05 -18.39 12.30
N PRO A 70 -15.27 -19.15 13.40
CA PRO A 70 -14.42 -20.29 13.74
C PRO A 70 -14.44 -21.41 12.68
N ILE A 71 -15.60 -21.62 12.04
CA ILE A 71 -15.75 -22.63 10.98
C ILE A 71 -14.90 -22.26 9.76
N LEU A 72 -14.94 -21.00 9.36
CA LEU A 72 -14.15 -20.48 8.25
C LEU A 72 -12.65 -20.53 8.56
N ILE A 73 -12.23 -20.16 9.79
CA ILE A 73 -10.83 -20.29 10.22
C ILE A 73 -10.37 -21.75 10.15
N ASN A 74 -11.21 -22.70 10.57
CA ASN A 74 -10.86 -24.12 10.48
C ASN A 74 -10.78 -24.61 9.03
N ALA A 75 -11.69 -24.15 8.16
CA ALA A 75 -11.65 -24.46 6.73
C ALA A 75 -10.40 -23.93 6.02
N CYS A 76 -9.77 -22.87 6.55
CA CYS A 76 -8.52 -22.32 6.06
C CYS A 76 -7.29 -23.16 6.44
N ARG A 77 -7.37 -24.05 7.45
CA ARG A 77 -6.19 -24.80 7.90
C ARG A 77 -5.70 -25.81 6.85
N PRO A 78 -4.38 -26.08 6.80
CA PRO A 78 -3.83 -27.16 5.98
C PRO A 78 -4.53 -28.50 6.28
N GLY A 79 -4.95 -29.21 5.24
CA GLY A 79 -5.62 -30.52 5.37
C GLY A 79 -7.14 -30.48 5.51
N SER A 80 -7.79 -29.31 5.57
CA SER A 80 -9.25 -29.20 5.67
C SER A 80 -10.02 -29.34 4.34
N GLY A 81 -9.33 -29.50 3.20
CA GLY A 81 -9.95 -29.67 1.89
C GLY A 81 -9.04 -29.31 0.71
N SER A 82 -9.65 -29.09 -0.47
CA SER A 82 -8.96 -28.60 -1.68
C SER A 82 -8.41 -27.18 -1.49
N THR A 83 -7.32 -26.84 -2.16
CA THR A 83 -6.72 -25.48 -2.16
C THR A 83 -7.72 -24.41 -2.60
N VAL A 84 -8.65 -24.76 -3.49
CA VAL A 84 -9.75 -23.88 -3.93
C VAL A 84 -10.70 -23.57 -2.78
N LEU A 85 -11.02 -24.56 -1.93
CA LEU A 85 -11.89 -24.36 -0.77
C LEU A 85 -11.21 -23.44 0.26
N GLN A 86 -9.90 -23.60 0.46
CA GLN A 86 -9.12 -22.72 1.34
C GLN A 86 -9.15 -21.27 0.83
N ALA A 87 -8.92 -21.03 -0.47
CA ALA A 87 -8.98 -19.70 -1.05
C ALA A 87 -10.37 -19.07 -0.90
N LEU A 88 -11.44 -19.84 -1.14
CA LEU A 88 -12.83 -19.37 -0.95
C LEU A 88 -13.15 -19.07 0.50
N ALA A 89 -12.66 -19.90 1.45
CA ALA A 89 -12.84 -19.67 2.87
C ALA A 89 -12.15 -18.37 3.31
N VAL A 90 -10.92 -18.12 2.84
CA VAL A 90 -10.22 -16.86 3.12
C VAL A 90 -10.91 -15.66 2.48
N ALA A 91 -11.43 -15.80 1.27
CA ALA A 91 -12.20 -14.76 0.61
C ALA A 91 -13.50 -14.43 1.38
N ALA A 92 -14.17 -15.44 1.93
CA ALA A 92 -15.30 -15.26 2.81
C ALA A 92 -14.90 -14.54 4.11
N LEU A 93 -13.77 -14.93 4.73
CA LEU A 93 -13.20 -14.24 5.89
C LEU A 93 -12.93 -12.76 5.60
N LYS A 94 -12.32 -12.44 4.47
CA LYS A 94 -12.07 -11.06 4.02
C LYS A 94 -13.37 -10.25 3.93
N ASN A 95 -14.45 -10.85 3.41
CA ASN A 95 -15.74 -10.16 3.27
C ASN A 95 -16.39 -9.90 4.63
N VAL A 96 -16.36 -10.88 5.55
CA VAL A 96 -16.92 -10.71 6.90
C VAL A 96 -16.09 -9.79 7.78
N ALA A 97 -14.77 -9.67 7.52
CA ALA A 97 -13.87 -8.73 8.18
C ALA A 97 -14.20 -7.24 7.89
N SER A 98 -15.19 -6.94 7.04
CA SER A 98 -15.73 -5.57 6.93
C SER A 98 -16.46 -5.11 8.19
N ILE A 99 -16.92 -6.05 9.02
CA ILE A 99 -17.65 -5.79 10.27
C ILE A 99 -16.66 -5.77 11.45
N GLU A 100 -16.68 -4.71 12.27
CA GLU A 100 -15.75 -4.50 13.38
C GLU A 100 -15.75 -5.66 14.39
N ASP A 101 -16.92 -6.01 14.91
CA ASP A 101 -17.06 -7.11 15.88
C ASP A 101 -16.52 -8.45 15.32
N VAL A 102 -16.60 -8.64 14.00
CA VAL A 102 -16.10 -9.85 13.32
C VAL A 102 -14.59 -9.82 13.18
N ARG A 103 -13.98 -8.65 12.93
CA ARG A 103 -12.53 -8.52 12.93
C ARG A 103 -11.96 -8.89 14.29
N SER A 104 -12.53 -8.33 15.36
CA SER A 104 -12.12 -8.64 16.73
C SER A 104 -12.25 -10.14 17.01
N ALA A 105 -13.38 -10.76 16.64
CA ALA A 105 -13.56 -12.20 16.79
C ALA A 105 -12.55 -13.02 15.97
N LEU A 106 -12.25 -12.63 14.73
CA LEU A 106 -11.26 -13.32 13.89
C LEU A 106 -9.87 -13.30 14.54
N VAL A 107 -9.47 -12.17 15.13
CA VAL A 107 -8.19 -12.06 15.83
C VAL A 107 -8.21 -12.88 17.13
N GLU A 108 -9.25 -12.76 17.94
CA GLU A 108 -9.40 -13.50 19.22
C GLU A 108 -9.42 -15.03 19.02
N GLU A 109 -10.06 -15.52 17.95
CA GLU A 109 -10.16 -16.95 17.62
C GLU A 109 -8.89 -17.50 16.93
N GLY A 110 -7.80 -16.73 16.91
CA GLY A 110 -6.52 -17.17 16.35
C GLY A 110 -6.50 -17.25 14.82
N GLY A 111 -7.28 -16.40 14.14
CA GLY A 111 -7.28 -16.31 12.68
C GLY A 111 -5.97 -15.77 12.10
N LEU A 112 -5.25 -14.91 12.83
CA LEU A 112 -4.00 -14.31 12.35
C LEU A 112 -2.90 -15.37 12.06
N PRO A 113 -2.55 -16.29 12.98
CA PRO A 113 -1.61 -17.37 12.67
C PRO A 113 -1.98 -18.17 11.42
N VAL A 114 -3.27 -18.49 11.24
CA VAL A 114 -3.75 -19.24 10.07
C VAL A 114 -3.52 -18.44 8.78
N LEU A 115 -3.81 -17.14 8.77
CA LEU A 115 -3.55 -16.29 7.61
C LEU A 115 -2.04 -16.18 7.30
N VAL A 116 -1.19 -16.11 8.33
CA VAL A 116 0.27 -16.06 8.19
C VAL A 116 0.82 -17.38 7.61
N ASP A 117 0.33 -18.52 8.09
CA ASP A 117 0.68 -19.84 7.54
C ASP A 117 0.28 -19.96 6.07
N LEU A 118 -0.92 -19.48 5.72
CA LEU A 118 -1.40 -19.48 4.33
C LEU A 118 -0.59 -18.58 3.40
N LEU A 119 -0.05 -17.46 3.90
CA LEU A 119 0.91 -16.66 3.14
C LEU A 119 2.21 -17.42 2.90
N ALA A 120 2.69 -18.18 3.88
CA ALA A 120 3.96 -18.89 3.78
C ALA A 120 3.89 -20.16 2.91
N SER A 121 2.79 -20.91 2.96
CA SER A 121 2.68 -22.24 2.32
C SER A 121 1.53 -22.39 1.32
N GLY A 122 0.71 -21.37 1.11
CA GLY A 122 -0.44 -21.43 0.22
C GLY A 122 -0.07 -21.40 -1.27
N SER A 123 -1.03 -21.76 -2.14
CA SER A 123 -0.94 -21.48 -3.57
C SER A 123 -1.05 -19.96 -3.83
N SER A 124 -0.69 -19.51 -5.04
CA SER A 124 -0.79 -18.09 -5.43
C SER A 124 -2.16 -17.47 -5.11
N ASP A 125 -3.25 -18.19 -5.39
CA ASP A 125 -4.62 -17.72 -5.10
C ASP A 125 -4.93 -17.63 -3.60
N THR A 126 -4.41 -18.58 -2.82
CA THR A 126 -4.57 -18.59 -1.36
C THR A 126 -3.72 -17.50 -0.72
N GLN A 127 -2.49 -17.29 -1.18
CA GLN A 127 -1.62 -16.20 -0.76
C GLN A 127 -2.25 -14.84 -1.08
N LYS A 128 -2.79 -14.68 -2.29
CA LYS A 128 -3.53 -13.47 -2.70
C LYS A 128 -4.71 -13.20 -1.78
N SER A 129 -5.52 -14.23 -1.51
CA SER A 129 -6.68 -14.10 -0.63
C SER A 129 -6.27 -13.77 0.81
N ALA A 130 -5.22 -14.40 1.33
CA ALA A 130 -4.68 -14.16 2.67
C ALA A 130 -4.13 -12.74 2.80
N ALA A 131 -3.36 -12.27 1.81
CA ALA A 131 -2.85 -10.91 1.76
C ALA A 131 -3.98 -9.88 1.73
N LEU A 132 -5.03 -10.10 0.92
CA LEU A 132 -6.21 -9.22 0.89
C LEU A 132 -6.99 -9.22 2.21
N CYS A 133 -7.05 -10.37 2.90
CA CYS A 133 -7.68 -10.45 4.22
C CYS A 133 -6.87 -9.64 5.25
N ILE A 134 -5.55 -9.81 5.28
CA ILE A 134 -4.64 -9.04 6.15
C ILE A 134 -4.73 -7.54 5.84
N TRP A 135 -4.73 -7.15 4.57
CA TRP A 135 -4.93 -5.75 4.17
C TRP A 135 -6.27 -5.20 4.69
N SER A 136 -7.36 -5.96 4.57
CA SER A 136 -8.68 -5.57 5.07
C SER A 136 -8.66 -5.37 6.59
N LEU A 137 -8.07 -6.31 7.33
CA LEU A 137 -7.90 -6.21 8.78
C LEU A 137 -7.06 -5.01 9.19
N ALA A 138 -5.94 -4.76 8.50
CA ALA A 138 -5.04 -3.65 8.79
C ALA A 138 -5.63 -2.28 8.41
N SER A 139 -6.45 -2.21 7.36
CA SER A 139 -7.01 -0.95 6.85
C SER A 139 -8.31 -0.53 7.52
N LEU A 140 -9.12 -1.51 7.95
CA LEU A 140 -10.41 -1.28 8.62
C LEU A 140 -10.33 -1.45 10.14
N GLY A 141 -9.27 -2.08 10.64
CA GLY A 141 -8.99 -2.24 12.06
C GLY A 141 -8.39 -0.97 12.67
N ASP A 142 -8.23 -1.00 13.99
CA ASP A 142 -7.51 0.00 14.75
C ASP A 142 -5.99 -0.26 14.74
N HIS A 143 -5.23 0.65 15.34
CA HIS A 143 -3.77 0.50 15.45
C HIS A 143 -3.35 -0.75 16.23
N GLU A 144 -4.17 -1.21 17.18
CA GLU A 144 -3.94 -2.45 17.92
C GLU A 144 -4.02 -3.67 16.99
N THR A 145 -5.04 -3.72 16.12
CA THR A 145 -5.15 -4.78 15.09
C THR A 145 -3.90 -4.82 14.20
N GLN A 146 -3.40 -3.66 13.75
CA GLN A 146 -2.17 -3.58 12.94
C GLN A 146 -0.96 -4.11 13.70
N TYR A 147 -0.82 -3.74 14.98
CA TYR A 147 0.25 -4.23 15.84
C TYR A 147 0.19 -5.75 16.03
N GLN A 148 -1.00 -6.30 16.26
CA GLN A 148 -1.22 -7.74 16.40
C GLN A 148 -0.87 -8.52 15.12
N ILE A 149 -1.18 -7.98 13.93
CA ILE A 149 -0.78 -8.57 12.64
C ILE A 149 0.75 -8.62 12.52
N VAL A 150 1.45 -7.54 12.90
CA VAL A 150 2.92 -7.49 12.87
C VAL A 150 3.52 -8.46 13.89
N GLN A 151 2.96 -8.54 15.09
CA GLN A 151 3.39 -9.49 16.14
C GLN A 151 3.14 -10.95 15.76
N ALA A 152 2.08 -11.23 15.00
CA ALA A 152 1.82 -12.56 14.44
C ALA A 152 2.84 -12.98 13.36
N GLY A 153 3.78 -12.11 12.99
CA GLY A 153 4.87 -12.44 12.06
C GLY A 153 4.50 -12.31 10.58
N ALA A 154 3.41 -11.61 10.23
CA ALA A 154 2.91 -11.52 8.87
C ALA A 154 3.89 -10.89 7.85
N LEU A 155 4.81 -10.03 8.33
CA LEU A 155 5.65 -9.22 7.44
C LEU A 155 6.63 -10.06 6.61
N LEU A 156 7.25 -11.08 7.20
CA LEU A 156 8.25 -11.89 6.49
C LEU A 156 7.62 -12.76 5.39
N PRO A 157 6.51 -13.49 5.63
CA PRO A 157 5.77 -14.18 4.57
C PRO A 157 5.25 -13.25 3.47
N LEU A 158 4.82 -12.03 3.81
CA LEU A 158 4.44 -11.03 2.80
C LEU A 158 5.62 -10.63 1.91
N LEU A 159 6.79 -10.35 2.49
CA LEU A 159 7.99 -10.02 1.71
C LEU A 159 8.42 -11.19 0.80
N GLN A 160 8.34 -12.42 1.31
CA GLN A 160 8.64 -13.62 0.54
C GLN A 160 7.63 -13.82 -0.61
N ALA A 161 6.33 -13.66 -0.33
CA ALA A 161 5.29 -13.74 -1.35
C ALA A 161 5.46 -12.67 -2.44
N LEU A 162 5.88 -11.46 -2.08
CA LEU A 162 6.22 -10.41 -3.05
C LEU A 162 7.39 -10.81 -3.95
N HIS A 163 8.34 -11.59 -3.42
CA HIS A 163 9.52 -12.05 -4.15
C HIS A 163 9.23 -13.21 -5.10
N THR A 164 8.36 -14.13 -4.68
CA THR A 164 8.01 -15.31 -5.48
C THR A 164 6.80 -15.09 -6.39
N ALA A 165 6.12 -13.94 -6.28
CA ALA A 165 4.95 -13.63 -7.08
C ALA A 165 5.28 -13.60 -8.58
N SER A 166 4.47 -14.29 -9.37
CA SER A 166 4.55 -14.32 -10.84
C SER A 166 3.50 -13.43 -11.52
N GLY A 167 2.44 -13.07 -10.80
CA GLY A 167 1.29 -12.32 -11.33
C GLY A 167 1.11 -10.98 -10.64
N LEU A 168 0.72 -9.96 -11.44
CA LEU A 168 0.44 -8.61 -10.95
C LEU A 168 -0.63 -8.58 -9.86
N ASP A 169 -1.61 -9.48 -9.92
CA ASP A 169 -2.67 -9.62 -8.91
C ASP A 169 -2.12 -9.95 -7.51
N LEU A 170 -1.13 -10.84 -7.44
CA LEU A 170 -0.50 -11.21 -6.17
C LEU A 170 0.40 -10.08 -5.68
N HIS A 171 1.14 -9.43 -6.58
CA HIS A 171 1.91 -8.23 -6.24
C HIS A 171 1.02 -7.12 -5.67
N ASP A 172 -0.13 -6.82 -6.29
CA ASP A 172 -1.09 -5.83 -5.79
C ASP A 172 -1.60 -6.20 -4.39
N ALA A 173 -2.09 -7.43 -4.21
CA ALA A 173 -2.61 -7.89 -2.92
C ALA A 173 -1.57 -7.83 -1.79
N VAL A 174 -0.35 -8.30 -2.05
CA VAL A 174 0.74 -8.34 -1.07
C VAL A 174 1.24 -6.93 -0.78
N LEU A 175 1.43 -6.10 -1.80
CA LEU A 175 1.90 -4.73 -1.63
C LEU A 175 0.90 -3.89 -0.82
N ARG A 176 -0.41 -4.10 -1.02
CA ARG A 176 -1.46 -3.44 -0.22
C ARG A 176 -1.36 -3.81 1.25
N ALA A 177 -1.18 -5.09 1.54
CA ALA A 177 -1.00 -5.57 2.90
C ALA A 177 0.25 -4.97 3.56
N ILE A 178 1.38 -4.96 2.84
CA ILE A 178 2.63 -4.36 3.35
C ILE A 178 2.46 -2.86 3.60
N HIS A 179 1.86 -2.11 2.66
CA HIS A 179 1.63 -0.67 2.80
C HIS A 179 0.76 -0.35 4.01
N ALA A 180 -0.35 -1.08 4.22
CA ALA A 180 -1.21 -0.89 5.39
C ALA A 180 -0.49 -1.18 6.72
N LEU A 181 0.52 -2.05 6.73
CA LEU A 181 1.33 -2.34 7.92
C LEU A 181 2.53 -1.39 8.09
N ALA A 182 2.93 -0.65 7.05
CA ALA A 182 4.08 0.25 7.10
C ALA A 182 3.90 1.42 8.10
N VAL A 183 2.66 1.74 8.48
CA VAL A 183 2.37 2.71 9.55
C VAL A 183 2.86 2.24 10.93
N VAL A 184 3.01 0.93 11.13
CA VAL A 184 3.52 0.35 12.38
C VAL A 184 5.05 0.54 12.44
N PRO A 185 5.61 1.25 13.44
CA PRO A 185 7.05 1.54 13.49
C PRO A 185 7.96 0.31 13.50
N ALA A 186 7.50 -0.80 14.06
CA ALA A 186 8.22 -2.08 14.01
C ALA A 186 8.31 -2.61 12.57
N ALA A 187 7.21 -2.59 11.82
CA ALA A 187 7.18 -3.02 10.43
C ALA A 187 8.01 -2.08 9.53
N ALA A 188 7.84 -0.76 9.68
CA ALA A 188 8.62 0.24 8.94
C ALA A 188 10.14 0.02 9.11
N ARG A 189 10.61 -0.24 10.33
CA ARG A 189 12.04 -0.52 10.58
C ARG A 189 12.52 -1.77 9.85
N THR A 190 11.75 -2.86 9.88
CA THR A 190 12.09 -4.10 9.16
C THR A 190 12.10 -3.88 7.64
N LEU A 191 11.14 -3.13 7.11
CA LEU A 191 11.10 -2.78 5.68
C LEU A 191 12.30 -1.92 5.27
N CYS A 192 12.61 -0.87 6.04
CA CYS A 192 13.77 0.01 5.81
C CYS A 192 15.11 -0.75 5.86
N ALA A 193 15.19 -1.81 6.67
CA ALA A 193 16.36 -2.67 6.78
C ALA A 193 16.51 -3.69 5.63
N SER A 194 15.56 -3.77 4.69
CA SER A 194 15.55 -4.73 3.58
C SER A 194 15.86 -4.07 2.23
N PRO A 195 17.11 -4.12 1.72
CA PRO A 195 17.43 -3.59 0.40
C PRO A 195 16.70 -4.31 -0.74
N LEU A 196 16.45 -5.62 -0.58
CA LEU A 196 15.74 -6.44 -1.56
C LEU A 196 14.31 -5.92 -1.79
N PHE A 197 13.64 -5.48 -0.73
CA PHE A 197 12.31 -4.91 -0.84
C PHE A 197 12.31 -3.66 -1.74
N PHE A 198 13.25 -2.74 -1.57
CA PHE A 198 13.36 -1.56 -2.43
C PHE A 198 13.77 -1.87 -3.86
N ALA A 199 14.57 -2.93 -4.08
CA ALA A 199 14.83 -3.44 -5.42
C ALA A 199 13.53 -3.90 -6.09
N GLN A 200 12.69 -4.67 -5.38
CA GLN A 200 11.38 -5.09 -5.88
C GLN A 200 10.45 -3.90 -6.17
N LEU A 201 10.42 -2.87 -5.31
CA LEU A 201 9.63 -1.66 -5.59
C LEU A 201 10.13 -0.93 -6.84
N THR A 202 11.45 -0.89 -7.04
CA THR A 202 12.07 -0.32 -8.24
C THR A 202 11.62 -1.08 -9.48
N ASP A 203 11.63 -2.41 -9.44
CA ASP A 203 11.18 -3.27 -10.55
C ASP A 203 9.68 -3.12 -10.81
N LEU A 204 8.85 -3.06 -9.77
CA LEU A 204 7.41 -2.84 -9.90
C LEU A 204 7.09 -1.46 -10.49
N MET A 205 7.87 -0.42 -10.19
CA MET A 205 7.72 0.88 -10.83
C MET A 205 8.14 0.84 -12.30
N CYS A 206 9.33 0.31 -12.59
CA CYS A 206 9.93 0.34 -13.93
C CYS A 206 9.26 -0.62 -14.92
N CYS A 207 8.83 -1.78 -14.45
CA CYS A 207 8.32 -2.88 -15.28
C CYS A 207 6.85 -3.21 -14.99
N GLY A 208 6.23 -2.62 -13.97
CA GLY A 208 4.83 -2.87 -13.63
C GLY A 208 3.89 -2.30 -14.69
N GLY A 209 3.11 -3.18 -15.34
CA GLY A 209 2.11 -2.78 -16.33
C GLY A 209 0.89 -2.05 -15.77
N SER A 210 0.75 -1.96 -14.44
CA SER A 210 -0.40 -1.35 -13.76
C SER A 210 -0.03 -0.02 -13.10
N ILE A 211 -0.71 1.06 -13.49
CA ILE A 211 -0.55 2.40 -12.92
C ILE A 211 -0.76 2.39 -11.40
N LEU A 212 -1.74 1.61 -10.91
CA LEU A 212 -2.02 1.49 -9.48
C LEU A 212 -0.83 0.91 -8.71
N LEU A 213 -0.19 -0.11 -9.30
CA LEU A 213 0.92 -0.83 -8.68
C LEU A 213 2.20 0.03 -8.69
N GLN A 214 2.42 0.80 -9.77
CA GLN A 214 3.45 1.83 -9.82
C GLN A 214 3.21 2.94 -8.78
N GLN A 215 1.97 3.42 -8.66
CA GLN A 215 1.59 4.43 -7.67
C GLN A 215 1.88 3.96 -6.24
N MET A 216 1.42 2.76 -5.89
CA MET A 216 1.64 2.17 -4.58
C MET A 216 3.13 1.98 -4.25
N ALA A 217 3.92 1.51 -5.22
CA ALA A 217 5.35 1.38 -5.03
C ALA A 217 6.01 2.75 -4.79
N ALA A 218 5.58 3.79 -5.50
CA ALA A 218 6.04 5.16 -5.27
C ALA A 218 5.62 5.69 -3.89
N ASP A 219 4.38 5.47 -3.46
CA ASP A 219 3.89 5.88 -2.13
C ASP A 219 4.73 5.29 -1.00
N MET A 220 5.01 3.99 -1.06
CA MET A 220 5.86 3.37 -0.04
C MET A 220 7.31 3.86 -0.09
N VAL A 221 7.86 4.13 -1.28
CA VAL A 221 9.19 4.76 -1.37
C VAL A 221 9.15 6.15 -0.74
N ALA A 222 8.11 6.94 -0.98
CA ALA A 222 7.97 8.26 -0.38
C ALA A 222 7.89 8.23 1.15
N GLU A 223 7.14 7.27 1.70
CA GLU A 223 6.94 7.10 3.14
C GLU A 223 8.17 6.55 3.86
N LEU A 224 8.84 5.53 3.28
CA LEU A 224 9.92 4.81 3.95
C LEU A 224 11.30 5.41 3.69
N ALA A 225 11.52 6.08 2.55
CA ALA A 225 12.83 6.61 2.17
C ALA A 225 13.54 7.44 3.26
N PRO A 226 12.87 8.27 4.10
CA PRO A 226 13.55 8.96 5.19
C PRO A 226 14.33 8.05 6.16
N GLY A 227 13.85 6.82 6.39
CA GLY A 227 14.48 5.84 7.27
C GLY A 227 15.44 4.86 6.58
N VAL A 228 15.64 5.01 5.27
CA VAL A 228 16.44 4.08 4.45
C VAL A 228 17.88 4.59 4.30
N SER A 229 18.82 3.65 4.22
CA SER A 229 20.24 3.94 4.00
C SER A 229 20.50 4.68 2.68
N ASP A 230 21.55 5.49 2.65
CA ASP A 230 21.99 6.21 1.45
C ASP A 230 22.44 5.26 0.32
N ASP A 231 22.88 4.04 0.64
CA ASP A 231 23.25 3.06 -0.37
C ASP A 231 22.02 2.46 -1.05
N THR A 232 20.99 2.09 -0.29
CA THR A 232 19.72 1.60 -0.85
C THR A 232 19.03 2.67 -1.70
N LYS A 233 19.02 3.93 -1.25
CA LYS A 233 18.52 5.06 -2.06
C LYS A 233 19.28 5.26 -3.36
N ARG A 234 20.59 4.97 -3.38
CA ARG A 234 21.41 5.02 -4.60
C ARG A 234 21.05 3.88 -5.55
N CYS A 235 20.79 2.68 -5.04
CA CYS A 235 20.32 1.54 -5.84
C CYS A 235 18.95 1.79 -6.50
N MET A 236 18.12 2.67 -5.94
CA MET A 236 16.84 3.08 -6.53
C MET A 236 16.97 4.10 -7.66
N ALA A 237 18.18 4.55 -8.03
CA ALA A 237 18.36 5.51 -9.12
C ALA A 237 17.66 5.14 -10.47
N PRO A 238 17.56 3.85 -10.87
CA PRO A 238 16.85 3.46 -12.09
C PRO A 238 15.38 3.89 -12.15
N CYS A 239 14.68 4.01 -11.00
CA CYS A 239 13.28 4.46 -11.00
C CYS A 239 13.11 5.98 -11.18
N ILE A 240 14.18 6.79 -11.11
CA ILE A 240 14.10 8.26 -11.22
C ILE A 240 13.42 8.69 -12.52
N CYS A 241 13.82 8.11 -13.66
CA CYS A 241 13.23 8.44 -14.96
C CYS A 241 11.74 8.05 -15.02
N MET A 242 11.40 6.90 -14.43
CA MET A 242 10.02 6.44 -14.35
C MET A 242 9.17 7.35 -13.46
N LEU A 243 9.68 7.79 -12.31
CA LEU A 243 8.99 8.73 -11.42
C LEU A 243 8.75 10.07 -12.13
N VAL A 244 9.72 10.59 -12.88
CA VAL A 244 9.53 11.80 -13.70
C VAL A 244 8.45 11.59 -14.77
N LYS A 245 8.42 10.42 -15.42
CA LYS A 245 7.36 10.06 -16.38
C LYS A 245 5.99 9.96 -15.70
N MET A 246 5.89 9.38 -14.51
CA MET A 246 4.66 9.29 -13.74
C MET A 246 4.16 10.67 -13.30
N MET A 247 5.06 11.60 -12.97
CA MET A 247 4.67 12.99 -12.67
C MET A 247 4.03 13.73 -13.85
N GLU A 248 4.28 13.29 -15.08
CA GLU A 248 3.66 13.86 -16.29
C GLU A 248 2.22 13.38 -16.49
N THR A 249 1.77 12.37 -15.73
CA THR A 249 0.40 11.88 -15.80
C THR A 249 -0.55 12.87 -15.12
N ALA A 250 -1.37 13.56 -15.92
CA ALA A 250 -2.33 14.54 -15.41
C ALA A 250 -3.46 13.91 -14.57
N LYS A 251 -3.87 12.67 -14.90
CA LYS A 251 -4.94 11.95 -14.21
C LYS A 251 -4.61 10.46 -14.04
N PRO A 252 -4.87 9.87 -12.87
CA PRO A 252 -5.37 10.52 -11.66
C PRO A 252 -4.27 11.34 -10.95
N ALA A 253 -4.64 12.48 -10.36
CA ALA A 253 -3.70 13.40 -9.70
C ALA A 253 -2.90 12.75 -8.56
N THR A 254 -3.43 11.67 -7.97
CA THR A 254 -2.74 10.86 -6.97
C THR A 254 -1.44 10.28 -7.49
N VAL A 255 -1.34 9.92 -8.77
CA VAL A 255 -0.11 9.37 -9.38
C VAL A 255 0.99 10.41 -9.41
N GLN A 256 0.64 11.64 -9.79
CA GLN A 256 1.59 12.76 -9.78
C GLN A 256 2.09 13.06 -8.37
N GLU A 257 1.19 13.08 -7.38
CA GLU A 257 1.57 13.28 -5.98
C GLU A 257 2.52 12.19 -5.49
N SER A 258 2.16 10.92 -5.69
CA SER A 258 2.93 9.76 -5.24
C SER A 258 4.35 9.81 -5.85
N ALA A 259 4.41 10.03 -7.16
CA ALA A 259 5.67 10.10 -7.89
C ALA A 259 6.53 11.31 -7.47
N GLY A 260 5.91 12.48 -7.28
CA GLY A 260 6.58 13.69 -6.84
C GLY A 260 7.16 13.56 -5.44
N ARG A 261 6.40 12.99 -4.49
CA ARG A 261 6.87 12.74 -3.12
C ARG A 261 8.00 11.72 -3.09
N ALA A 262 7.87 10.62 -3.81
CA ALA A 262 8.91 9.59 -3.91
C ALA A 262 10.21 10.17 -4.50
N LEU A 263 10.10 10.92 -5.60
CA LEU A 263 11.24 11.54 -6.25
C LEU A 263 11.93 12.53 -5.32
N LEU A 264 11.19 13.39 -4.63
CA LEU A 264 11.74 14.33 -3.64
C LEU A 264 12.48 13.62 -2.51
N ALA A 265 11.96 12.48 -2.03
CA ALA A 265 12.61 11.68 -1.00
C ALA A 265 13.95 11.09 -1.48
N LEU A 266 14.02 10.62 -2.73
CA LEU A 266 15.25 10.15 -3.37
C LEU A 266 16.24 11.30 -3.67
N MET A 267 15.72 12.50 -3.94
CA MET A 267 16.52 13.71 -4.15
C MET A 267 17.16 14.22 -2.85
N THR A 268 17.03 13.55 -1.70
CA THR A 268 17.88 13.84 -0.52
C THR A 268 19.36 13.54 -0.81
N LEU A 269 19.62 12.56 -1.69
CA LEU A 269 20.96 12.17 -2.14
C LEU A 269 21.51 13.02 -3.28
N LYS A 270 22.77 13.44 -3.14
CA LYS A 270 23.48 14.21 -4.17
C LYS A 270 23.75 13.41 -5.45
N SER A 271 23.97 12.09 -5.36
CA SER A 271 24.17 11.22 -6.54
C SER A 271 22.92 11.21 -7.42
N ASN A 272 21.76 10.99 -6.81
CA ASN A 272 20.48 10.88 -7.50
C ASN A 272 20.10 12.22 -8.18
N ARG A 273 20.37 13.36 -7.52
CA ARG A 273 20.22 14.69 -8.13
C ARG A 273 21.03 14.87 -9.40
N LYS A 274 22.28 14.36 -9.42
CA LYS A 274 23.15 14.43 -10.60
C LYS A 274 22.65 13.52 -11.72
N GLU A 275 22.09 12.37 -11.37
CA GLU A 275 21.57 11.40 -12.33
C GLU A 275 20.37 11.95 -13.09
N LEU A 276 19.39 12.52 -12.37
CA LEU A 276 18.22 13.17 -12.98
C LEU A 276 18.64 14.25 -13.99
N VAL A 277 19.59 15.11 -13.61
CA VAL A 277 20.04 16.25 -14.44
C VAL A 277 20.95 15.82 -15.59
N ARG A 278 21.45 14.58 -15.56
CA ARG A 278 22.20 13.97 -16.66
C ARG A 278 21.28 13.29 -17.67
N ASP A 279 20.11 12.82 -17.25
CA ASP A 279 19.13 12.22 -18.14
C ASP A 279 18.34 13.29 -18.92
N GLU A 280 18.66 13.41 -20.22
CA GLU A 280 18.03 14.38 -21.11
C GLU A 280 16.52 14.15 -21.26
N LYS A 281 16.06 12.89 -21.17
CA LYS A 281 14.64 12.55 -21.25
C LYS A 281 13.88 13.09 -20.03
N SER A 282 14.39 12.85 -18.83
CA SER A 282 13.84 13.39 -17.59
C SER A 282 13.84 14.92 -17.58
N MET A 283 14.93 15.55 -18.04
CA MET A 283 15.02 17.01 -18.12
C MET A 283 13.99 17.61 -19.09
N THR A 284 13.81 17.00 -20.26
CA THR A 284 12.80 17.44 -21.24
C THR A 284 11.38 17.32 -20.69
N ARG A 285 11.05 16.20 -20.02
CA ARG A 285 9.74 16.03 -19.36
C ARG A 285 9.54 17.04 -18.23
N LEU A 286 10.57 17.31 -17.43
CA LEU A 286 10.49 18.30 -16.36
C LEU A 286 10.22 19.71 -16.91
N LEU A 287 10.85 20.08 -18.02
CA LEU A 287 10.57 21.36 -18.70
C LEU A 287 9.13 21.42 -19.23
N HIS A 288 8.66 20.35 -19.87
CA HIS A 288 7.28 20.27 -20.35
C HIS A 288 6.26 20.41 -19.20
N MET A 289 6.52 19.78 -18.06
CA MET A 289 5.69 19.93 -16.86
C MET A 289 5.74 21.33 -16.25
N LEU A 290 6.81 22.10 -16.47
CA LEU A 290 6.96 23.48 -15.98
C LEU A 290 6.38 24.52 -16.94
N ASP A 291 6.03 24.14 -18.17
CA ASP A 291 5.40 25.06 -19.12
C ASP A 291 4.11 25.63 -18.53
N PRO A 292 3.98 26.96 -18.34
CA PRO A 292 2.75 27.57 -17.86
C PRO A 292 1.53 27.26 -18.73
N ARG A 293 1.73 26.95 -20.01
CA ARG A 293 0.65 26.58 -20.95
C ARG A 293 0.05 25.21 -20.65
N ASN A 294 0.77 24.36 -19.92
CA ASN A 294 0.31 23.03 -19.57
C ASN A 294 -0.52 23.10 -18.26
N GLU A 295 -1.78 23.47 -18.38
CA GLU A 295 -2.69 23.64 -17.23
C GLU A 295 -3.15 22.31 -16.62
N GLU A 296 -2.96 21.18 -17.31
CA GLU A 296 -3.41 19.87 -16.84
C GLU A 296 -2.56 19.31 -15.69
N ILE A 297 -1.32 19.77 -15.56
CA ILE A 297 -0.32 19.24 -14.62
C ILE A 297 -0.14 20.21 -13.45
N ASP A 298 -0.29 19.73 -12.21
CA ASP A 298 -0.02 20.53 -11.02
C ASP A 298 1.47 20.90 -10.97
N LYS A 299 1.76 22.21 -10.93
CA LYS A 299 3.13 22.76 -10.94
C LYS A 299 3.85 22.60 -9.59
N LYS A 300 3.13 22.25 -8.51
CA LYS A 300 3.68 22.09 -7.16
C LYS A 300 4.86 21.10 -7.12
N TYR A 301 4.69 19.91 -7.69
CA TYR A 301 5.73 18.87 -7.64
C TYR A 301 6.92 19.13 -8.58
N PRO A 302 6.72 19.49 -9.87
CA PRO A 302 7.82 19.89 -10.75
C PRO A 302 8.68 21.02 -10.18
N VAL A 303 8.05 22.07 -9.64
CA VAL A 303 8.77 23.20 -9.01
C VAL A 303 9.54 22.75 -7.77
N SER A 304 8.94 21.89 -6.94
CA SER A 304 9.61 21.34 -5.76
C SER A 304 10.84 20.49 -6.12
N VAL A 305 10.76 19.69 -7.18
CA VAL A 305 11.87 18.87 -7.68
C VAL A 305 13.00 19.78 -8.16
N VAL A 306 12.70 20.80 -8.97
CA VAL A 306 13.69 21.79 -9.41
C VAL A 306 14.35 22.49 -8.23
N LEU A 307 13.57 22.88 -7.22
CA LEU A 307 14.10 23.48 -6.00
C LEU A 307 15.06 22.52 -5.29
N ALA A 308 14.69 21.24 -5.13
CA ALA A 308 15.55 20.23 -4.50
C ALA A 308 16.88 20.04 -5.27
N LEU A 309 16.83 20.01 -6.60
CA LEU A 309 18.01 19.95 -7.46
C LEU A 309 18.91 21.18 -7.28
N ALA A 310 18.31 22.38 -7.25
CA ALA A 310 19.04 23.65 -7.10
C ALA A 310 19.69 23.81 -5.72
N MET A 311 19.02 23.36 -4.66
CA MET A 311 19.50 23.47 -3.27
C MET A 311 20.66 22.51 -3.00
N GLY A 312 20.65 21.32 -3.59
CA GLY A 312 21.51 20.22 -3.16
C GLY A 312 22.39 19.58 -4.23
N GLY A 313 22.26 19.95 -5.51
CA GLY A 313 23.05 19.39 -6.62
C GLY A 313 24.45 20.03 -6.80
N GLY A 314 24.66 21.22 -6.23
CA GLY A 314 25.89 22.00 -6.39
C GLY A 314 25.90 22.85 -7.68
N ASN A 315 27.04 23.50 -7.97
CA ASN A 315 27.13 24.49 -9.05
C ASN A 315 26.94 23.89 -10.45
N GLY A 316 27.38 22.64 -10.69
CA GLY A 316 27.22 21.97 -11.98
C GLY A 316 25.75 21.68 -12.30
N THR A 317 24.99 21.20 -11.32
CA THR A 317 23.54 20.97 -11.46
C THR A 317 22.81 22.28 -11.75
N ARG A 318 23.12 23.35 -11.00
CA ARG A 318 22.50 24.67 -11.23
C ARG A 318 22.78 25.22 -12.62
N ARG A 319 24.02 25.09 -13.10
CA ARG A 319 24.38 25.47 -14.48
C ARG A 319 23.56 24.70 -15.51
N ARG A 320 23.50 23.37 -15.41
CA ARG A 320 22.69 22.56 -16.33
C ARG A 320 21.20 22.90 -16.31
N LEU A 321 20.63 23.20 -15.14
CA LEU A 321 19.24 23.67 -15.06
C LEU A 321 19.06 25.01 -15.78
N ALA A 322 20.01 25.93 -15.65
CA ALA A 322 19.98 27.19 -16.37
C ALA A 322 20.14 27.01 -17.89
N ASP A 323 21.09 26.17 -18.31
CA ASP A 323 21.36 25.86 -19.73
C ASP A 323 20.15 25.17 -20.40
N ALA A 324 19.40 24.38 -19.63
CA ALA A 324 18.17 23.73 -20.10
C ALA A 324 16.96 24.69 -20.20
N GLY A 325 17.09 25.96 -19.83
CA GLY A 325 15.99 26.94 -19.93
C GLY A 325 14.96 26.87 -18.79
N VAL A 326 15.28 26.22 -17.66
CA VAL A 326 14.38 26.13 -16.50
C VAL A 326 14.07 27.51 -15.91
N CYS A 327 15.02 28.45 -15.98
CA CYS A 327 14.87 29.80 -15.43
C CYS A 327 13.70 30.57 -16.04
N GLN A 328 13.47 30.47 -17.35
CA GLN A 328 12.40 31.20 -18.03
C GLN A 328 11.03 30.71 -17.56
N HIS A 329 10.85 29.39 -17.50
CA HIS A 329 9.62 28.78 -17.01
C HIS A 329 9.36 29.15 -15.55
N LEU A 330 10.38 29.10 -14.69
CA LEU A 330 10.25 29.50 -13.29
C LEU A 330 9.95 30.98 -13.09
N GLN A 331 10.40 31.86 -13.98
CA GLN A 331 10.06 33.29 -13.92
C GLN A 331 8.56 33.49 -14.14
N ASN A 332 8.01 32.91 -15.20
CA ASN A 332 6.58 32.99 -15.50
C ASN A 332 5.75 32.36 -14.35
N LEU A 333 6.19 31.22 -13.80
CA LEU A 333 5.52 30.58 -12.66
C LEU A 333 5.66 31.39 -11.37
N ALA A 334 6.75 32.14 -11.19
CA ALA A 334 6.94 33.04 -10.05
C ALA A 334 6.04 34.28 -10.14
N GLU A 335 5.81 34.79 -11.35
CA GLU A 335 4.85 35.86 -11.64
C GLU A 335 3.41 35.38 -11.39
N ALA A 336 3.10 34.13 -11.75
CA ALA A 336 1.84 33.45 -11.43
C ALA A 336 1.74 32.96 -9.96
N GLU A 337 2.64 33.40 -9.08
CA GLU A 337 2.67 33.10 -7.64
C GLU A 337 2.68 31.61 -7.25
N VAL A 338 3.20 30.73 -8.12
CA VAL A 338 3.31 29.30 -7.82
C VAL A 338 4.28 29.06 -6.65
N PRO A 339 3.88 28.31 -5.60
CA PRO A 339 4.71 28.06 -4.43
C PRO A 339 6.07 27.47 -4.78
N GLY A 340 7.13 28.06 -4.23
CA GLY A 340 8.50 27.60 -4.42
C GLY A 340 9.20 28.10 -5.70
N ALA A 341 8.47 28.63 -6.68
CA ALA A 341 9.05 29.06 -7.97
C ALA A 341 10.06 30.20 -7.79
N LYS A 342 9.70 31.25 -7.04
CA LYS A 342 10.59 32.37 -6.68
C LYS A 342 11.88 31.87 -6.01
N LYS A 343 11.75 30.92 -5.07
CA LYS A 343 12.89 30.35 -4.33
C LYS A 343 13.79 29.50 -5.22
N ALA A 344 13.21 28.69 -6.10
CA ALA A 344 13.94 27.87 -7.07
C ALA A 344 14.74 28.76 -8.04
N LEU A 345 14.10 29.80 -8.58
CA LEU A 345 14.71 30.74 -9.50
C LEU A 345 15.92 31.47 -8.88
N GLN A 346 15.76 31.98 -7.65
CA GLN A 346 16.85 32.62 -6.91
C GLN A 346 18.04 31.68 -6.69
N ARG A 347 17.79 30.39 -6.47
CA ARG A 347 18.85 29.41 -6.19
C ARG A 347 19.64 29.02 -7.44
N ILE A 348 18.98 28.92 -8.59
CA ILE A 348 19.62 28.56 -9.87
C ILE A 348 20.43 29.73 -10.42
N SER A 349 19.84 30.92 -10.46
CA SER A 349 20.48 32.13 -10.98
C SER A 349 21.60 32.71 -10.10
N GLY A 350 21.60 32.36 -8.80
CA GLY A 350 22.55 32.90 -7.84
C GLY A 350 22.45 34.43 -7.71
N ASN A 351 23.53 35.08 -7.26
CA ASN A 351 23.58 36.54 -7.07
C ASN A 351 23.45 37.35 -8.38
N ARG A 352 23.45 36.72 -9.57
CA ARG A 352 23.31 37.42 -10.86
C ARG A 352 21.93 38.06 -11.06
N LEU A 353 20.88 37.59 -10.37
CA LEU A 353 19.55 38.21 -10.46
C LEU A 353 19.40 39.47 -9.61
N LYS A 354 20.27 39.76 -8.63
CA LYS A 354 20.21 41.06 -7.93
C LYS A 354 20.46 42.23 -8.89
N SER A 355 21.23 42.04 -9.96
CA SER A 355 21.52 43.09 -10.96
C SER A 355 20.56 43.10 -12.15
N LEU A 356 19.83 42.01 -12.40
CA LEU A 356 18.87 41.90 -13.51
C LEU A 356 17.43 42.19 -13.05
N LEU A 357 17.02 41.73 -11.87
CA LEU A 357 15.71 42.07 -11.28
C LEU A 357 15.65 43.52 -10.80
N SER A 358 16.78 44.11 -10.38
CA SER A 358 16.85 45.55 -10.09
C SER A 358 16.70 46.43 -11.33
N ARG A 359 16.86 45.88 -12.54
CA ARG A 359 16.70 46.60 -13.82
C ARG A 359 15.31 46.44 -14.44
N GLY A 360 14.56 45.40 -14.07
CA GLY A 360 13.18 45.17 -14.55
C GLY A 360 12.09 45.81 -13.70
N TRP A 361 12.42 46.29 -12.49
CA TRP A 361 11.46 46.91 -11.56
C TRP A 361 11.57 48.44 -11.51
N THR A 362 12.38 49.05 -12.39
CA THR A 362 12.58 50.50 -12.47
C THR A 362 12.43 51.03 -13.90
N ASN A 363 11.47 50.53 -14.68
CA ASN A 363 10.98 51.19 -15.88
C ASN A 363 9.50 50.90 -16.09
#